data_AF-A0A495VP93-F1
#
_entry.id   AF-A0A495VP93-F1
#
_cell.length_a   1.000
_cell.length_b   1.000
_cell.length_c   1.000
_cell.angle_alpha   90.00
_cell.angle_beta   90.00
_cell.angle_gamma   90.00
#
_symmetry.space_group_name_H-M   'P 1'
#
loop_
_entity.id
_entity.type
_entity.pdbx_description
1 polymer ?
#
loop_
_entity_poly.entity_id
_entity_poly.type
_entity_poly.pdbx_seq_one_letter_code
_entity_poly.pdbx_strand_id
1 'polypeptide(L)'
;MKRLLAALAIAGLSGCAERPAVPDWLLTADAAIGNHVRYHLEGRDRLAAGQLAIARNEVARTGDATQMARIELHACAARVASLESGDCPGFLPLAADAAAAENAYAAYLAGNVTVDVDLLPKMQQLAWRDPARLEAIADPLSRLLAAALLWRDGRLSPAGIALAIESAAGQGWRRPLLAWLLVERQRLEKIGDSAGLSMVDRRLRRISGEQP
;
A
#
# COMPACT_ATOMS: atom_id res chain seq x y z
N MET A 1 -62.44 50.62 -1.29
CA MET A 1 -61.46 51.33 -2.15
C MET A 1 -60.22 51.57 -1.28
N LYS A 2 -58.99 51.14 -1.53
CA LYS A 2 -58.26 50.65 -2.71
C LYS A 2 -57.02 49.91 -2.15
N ARG A 3 -56.75 48.71 -2.68
CA ARG A 3 -55.46 48.21 -3.20
C ARG A 3 -54.23 48.21 -2.25
N LEU A 4 -53.81 47.01 -1.84
CA LEU A 4 -52.65 46.26 -2.38
C LEU A 4 -51.31 46.81 -1.87
N LEU A 5 -50.59 46.00 -1.08
CA LEU A 5 -49.23 45.55 -1.42
C LEU A 5 -48.72 44.55 -0.37
N ALA A 6 -48.59 43.31 -0.84
CA ALA A 6 -47.98 42.19 -0.18
C ALA A 6 -46.45 42.20 -0.34
N ALA A 7 -45.80 41.48 0.56
CA ALA A 7 -44.50 40.80 0.41
C ALA A 7 -43.23 41.66 0.28
N LEU A 8 -42.38 41.59 1.31
CA LEU A 8 -40.93 41.57 1.14
C LEU A 8 -40.26 40.81 2.30
N ALA A 9 -40.25 39.48 2.18
CA ALA A 9 -39.48 38.58 3.05
C ALA A 9 -38.62 37.68 2.16
N ILE A 10 -37.56 38.25 1.57
CA ILE A 10 -36.51 37.49 0.87
C ILE A 10 -35.18 38.23 1.05
N ALA A 11 -34.30 37.72 1.92
CA ALA A 11 -32.85 37.92 1.84
C ALA A 11 -32.16 36.97 2.83
N GLY A 12 -32.33 35.67 2.62
CA GLY A 12 -31.52 34.65 3.27
C GLY A 12 -31.24 33.58 2.25
N LEU A 13 -30.03 33.58 1.70
CA LEU A 13 -29.30 32.47 1.05
C LEU A 13 -28.12 33.08 0.27
N SER A 14 -27.12 33.62 0.97
CA SER A 14 -25.81 33.90 0.37
C SER A 14 -24.79 32.89 0.89
N GLY A 15 -24.32 32.05 -0.03
CA GLY A 15 -23.03 31.37 0.06
C GLY A 15 -23.07 29.90 0.47
N CYS A 16 -23.57 29.01 -0.39
CA CYS A 16 -22.93 27.69 -0.48
C CYS A 16 -21.48 27.96 -0.90
N ALA A 17 -20.54 27.79 0.03
CA ALA A 17 -19.12 27.85 -0.29
C ALA A 17 -18.82 26.82 -1.38
N GLU A 18 -18.64 27.27 -2.62
CA GLU A 18 -18.09 26.47 -3.70
C GLU A 18 -16.70 26.03 -3.26
N ARG A 19 -16.58 24.76 -2.84
CA ARG A 19 -15.27 24.16 -2.63
C ARG A 19 -14.57 24.16 -3.99
N PRO A 20 -13.34 24.67 -4.09
CA PRO A 20 -12.62 24.64 -5.34
C PRO A 20 -12.51 23.19 -5.83
N ALA A 21 -12.72 22.98 -7.12
CA ALA A 21 -12.60 21.67 -7.75
C ALA A 21 -11.19 21.11 -7.48
N VAL A 22 -11.10 19.80 -7.24
CA VAL A 22 -9.82 19.13 -7.07
C VAL A 22 -9.01 19.28 -8.36
N PRO A 23 -7.73 19.72 -8.30
CA PRO A 23 -6.92 19.88 -9.50
C PRO A 23 -6.71 18.56 -10.27
N ASP A 24 -6.73 18.63 -11.61
CA ASP A 24 -6.59 17.44 -12.49
C ASP A 24 -5.28 16.68 -12.30
N TRP A 25 -4.18 17.38 -11.99
CA TRP A 25 -2.89 16.75 -11.73
C TRP A 25 -2.96 15.80 -10.54
N LEU A 26 -3.75 16.12 -9.51
CA LEU A 26 -3.88 15.30 -8.30
C LEU A 26 -4.66 14.02 -8.59
N LEU A 27 -5.75 14.13 -9.36
CA LEU A 27 -6.53 12.97 -9.80
C LEU A 27 -5.71 12.04 -10.69
N THR A 28 -4.91 12.61 -11.59
CA THR A 28 -4.04 11.86 -12.50
C THR A 28 -2.92 11.16 -11.74
N ALA A 29 -2.28 11.85 -10.79
CA ALA A 29 -1.23 11.28 -9.95
C ALA A 29 -1.77 10.11 -9.09
N ASP A 30 -2.94 10.27 -8.46
CA ASP A 30 -3.57 9.25 -7.62
C ASP A 30 -3.94 7.99 -8.42
N ALA A 31 -4.59 8.17 -9.58
CA ALA A 31 -4.90 7.06 -10.48
C ALA A 31 -3.63 6.35 -10.98
N ALA A 32 -2.60 7.11 -11.32
CA ALA A 32 -1.33 6.56 -11.80
C ALA A 32 -0.60 5.76 -10.72
N ILE A 33 -0.49 6.27 -9.49
CA ILE A 33 0.16 5.52 -8.40
C ILE A 33 -0.65 4.28 -8.00
N GLY A 34 -1.99 4.36 -7.99
CA GLY A 34 -2.85 3.20 -7.78
C GLY A 34 -2.65 2.11 -8.84
N ASN A 35 -2.56 2.49 -10.12
CA ASN A 35 -2.25 1.57 -11.20
C ASN A 35 -0.83 1.01 -11.13
N HIS A 36 0.17 1.81 -10.73
CA HIS A 36 1.52 1.32 -10.49
C HIS A 36 1.51 0.18 -9.48
N VAL A 37 0.90 0.40 -8.31
CA VAL A 37 0.79 -0.59 -7.24
C VAL A 37 0.14 -1.87 -7.77
N ARG A 38 -1.02 -1.76 -8.41
CA ARG A 38 -1.73 -2.92 -8.97
C ARG A 38 -0.86 -3.69 -9.97
N TYR A 39 -0.30 -3.01 -10.96
CA TYR A 39 0.54 -3.66 -11.98
C TYR A 39 1.81 -4.27 -11.38
N HIS A 40 2.41 -3.65 -10.36
CA HIS A 40 3.57 -4.22 -9.68
C HIS A 40 3.22 -5.53 -8.98
N LEU A 41 2.12 -5.56 -8.21
CA LEU A 41 1.65 -6.75 -7.50
C LEU A 41 1.21 -7.89 -8.44
N GLU A 42 0.67 -7.55 -9.62
CA GLU A 42 0.39 -8.52 -10.70
C GLU A 42 1.68 -9.03 -11.39
N GLY A 43 2.81 -8.34 -11.20
CA GLY A 43 4.09 -8.64 -11.85
C GLY A 43 4.17 -8.16 -13.31
N ARG A 44 3.49 -7.07 -13.65
CA ARG A 44 3.52 -6.40 -14.95
C ARG A 44 4.47 -5.19 -14.93
N ASP A 45 5.77 -5.46 -14.82
CA ASP A 45 6.78 -4.45 -14.46
C ASP A 45 6.87 -3.26 -15.42
N ARG A 46 6.75 -3.49 -16.73
CA ARG A 46 6.76 -2.40 -17.71
C ARG A 46 5.58 -1.44 -17.55
N LEU A 47 4.39 -1.97 -17.28
CA LEU A 47 3.19 -1.15 -17.05
C LEU A 47 3.30 -0.41 -15.72
N ALA A 48 3.79 -1.09 -14.68
CA ALA A 48 4.02 -0.47 -13.38
C ALA A 48 5.02 0.70 -13.49
N ALA A 49 6.13 0.53 -14.20
CA ALA A 49 7.13 1.57 -14.40
C ALA A 49 6.56 2.78 -15.15
N GLY A 50 5.76 2.55 -16.20
CA GLY A 50 5.10 3.64 -16.94
C GLY A 50 4.14 4.45 -16.06
N GLN A 51 3.35 3.79 -15.23
CA GLN A 51 2.42 4.47 -14.31
C GLN A 51 3.14 5.26 -13.22
N LEU A 52 4.25 4.74 -12.68
CA LEU A 52 5.07 5.49 -11.73
C LEU A 52 5.68 6.74 -12.36
N ALA A 53 6.14 6.66 -13.61
CA ALA A 53 6.64 7.82 -14.34
C ALA A 53 5.56 8.89 -14.53
N ILE A 54 4.31 8.50 -14.84
CA ILE A 54 3.18 9.43 -14.94
C ILE A 54 2.93 10.11 -13.59
N ALA A 55 2.84 9.35 -12.50
CA ALA A 55 2.61 9.91 -11.16
C ALA A 55 3.71 10.91 -10.76
N ARG A 56 4.98 10.57 -11.01
CA ARG A 56 6.13 11.47 -10.79
C ARG A 56 6.01 12.75 -11.61
N ASN A 57 5.69 12.65 -12.90
CA ASN A 57 5.60 13.81 -13.77
C ASN A 57 4.51 14.80 -13.34
N GLU A 58 3.35 14.30 -12.90
CA GLU A 58 2.27 15.19 -12.41
C GLU A 58 2.67 15.89 -11.11
N VAL A 59 3.25 15.17 -10.15
CA VAL A 59 3.65 15.76 -8.87
C VAL A 59 4.87 16.67 -9.01
N ALA A 60 5.80 16.38 -9.93
CA ALA A 60 6.97 17.23 -10.16
C ALA A 60 6.60 18.68 -10.52
N ARG A 61 5.40 18.90 -11.10
CA ARG A 61 4.90 20.23 -11.47
C ARG A 61 4.59 21.11 -10.25
N THR A 62 4.45 20.53 -9.06
CA THR A 62 4.18 21.27 -7.82
C THR A 62 5.45 21.68 -7.09
N GLY A 63 6.58 21.01 -7.35
CA GLY A 63 7.83 21.20 -6.62
C GLY A 63 7.79 20.75 -5.15
N ASP A 64 6.72 20.08 -4.72
CA ASP A 64 6.51 19.65 -3.33
C ASP A 64 7.19 18.29 -3.09
N ALA A 65 8.29 18.30 -2.35
CA ALA A 65 9.04 17.10 -1.99
C ALA A 65 8.23 16.11 -1.14
N THR A 66 7.31 16.59 -0.29
CA THR A 66 6.45 15.73 0.53
C THR A 66 5.42 15.01 -0.34
N GLN A 67 4.83 15.68 -1.34
CA GLN A 67 3.94 15.00 -2.30
C GLN A 67 4.70 13.97 -3.13
N MET A 68 5.91 14.30 -3.60
CA MET A 68 6.74 13.34 -4.33
C MET A 68 7.11 12.15 -3.44
N ALA A 69 7.44 12.39 -2.17
CA ALA A 69 7.74 11.35 -1.21
C ALA A 69 6.58 10.35 -1.06
N ARG A 70 5.33 10.82 -1.03
CA ARG A 70 4.16 9.93 -0.97
C ARG A 70 4.05 8.99 -2.17
N ILE A 71 4.33 9.48 -3.39
CA ILE A 71 4.37 8.65 -4.59
C ILE A 71 5.42 7.55 -4.45
N GLU A 72 6.64 7.92 -4.04
CA GLU A 72 7.74 6.97 -3.87
C GLU A 72 7.50 5.96 -2.76
N LEU A 73 6.89 6.39 -1.65
CA LEU A 73 6.57 5.53 -0.53
C LEU A 73 5.41 4.58 -0.83
N HIS A 74 4.44 4.97 -1.65
CA HIS A 74 3.42 4.05 -2.16
C HIS A 74 4.02 2.97 -3.05
N ALA A 75 4.91 3.35 -3.98
CA ALA A 75 5.64 2.40 -4.81
C ALA A 75 6.50 1.45 -3.96
N CYS A 76 7.19 1.98 -2.95
CA CYS A 76 8.00 1.18 -2.02
C CYS A 76 7.14 0.21 -1.20
N ALA A 77 5.98 0.66 -0.70
CA ALA A 77 5.05 -0.19 0.04
C ALA A 77 4.56 -1.40 -0.77
N ALA A 78 4.31 -1.25 -2.08
CA ALA A 78 3.94 -2.36 -2.95
C ALA A 78 5.06 -3.41 -3.09
N ARG A 79 6.33 -2.95 -3.16
CA ARG A 79 7.49 -3.84 -3.14
C ARG A 79 7.62 -4.57 -1.81
N VAL A 80 7.50 -3.86 -0.69
CA VAL A 80 7.58 -4.46 0.66
C VAL A 80 6.46 -5.47 0.88
N ALA A 81 5.22 -5.18 0.46
CA ALA A 81 4.11 -6.12 0.49
C ALA A 81 4.37 -7.41 -0.33
N SER A 82 5.27 -7.33 -1.30
CA SER A 82 5.78 -8.45 -2.09
C SER A 82 7.06 -9.09 -1.54
N LEU A 83 7.44 -8.75 -0.29
CA LEU A 83 8.67 -9.18 0.39
C LEU A 83 9.99 -8.74 -0.30
N GLU A 84 9.94 -7.76 -1.19
CA GLU A 84 11.14 -7.16 -1.81
C GLU A 84 11.76 -6.08 -0.91
N SER A 85 13.01 -5.66 -1.16
CA SER A 85 13.73 -4.68 -0.32
C SER A 85 12.90 -3.41 0.01
N GLY A 86 13.02 -2.99 1.27
CA GLY A 86 12.40 -1.81 1.85
C GLY A 86 13.25 -0.53 1.80
N ASP A 87 14.38 -0.50 1.09
CA ASP A 87 15.34 0.62 1.13
C ASP A 87 14.85 1.91 0.43
N CYS A 88 13.68 1.88 -0.21
CA CYS A 88 12.99 3.00 -0.87
C CYS A 88 13.91 4.02 -1.59
N PRO A 89 14.74 3.63 -2.58
CA PRO A 89 15.74 4.53 -3.17
C PRO A 89 15.16 5.76 -3.86
N GLY A 90 13.91 5.72 -4.33
CA GLY A 90 13.24 6.89 -4.89
C GLY A 90 12.87 7.95 -3.84
N PHE A 91 12.68 7.54 -2.58
CA PHE A 91 12.40 8.45 -1.47
C PHE A 91 13.66 9.11 -0.90
N LEU A 92 14.81 8.41 -0.92
CA LEU A 92 16.05 8.89 -0.27
C LEU A 92 16.45 10.34 -0.65
N PRO A 93 16.39 10.76 -1.93
CA PRO A 93 16.73 12.15 -2.31
C PRO A 93 15.76 13.21 -1.76
N LEU A 94 14.57 12.81 -1.32
CA LEU A 94 13.49 13.68 -0.86
C LEU A 94 13.47 13.82 0.67
N ALA A 95 14.21 12.97 1.40
CA ALA A 95 14.08 12.82 2.84
C ALA A 95 14.31 14.12 3.63
N ALA A 96 15.22 14.98 3.16
CA ALA A 96 15.55 16.25 3.81
C ALA A 96 14.39 17.26 3.78
N ASP A 97 13.58 17.22 2.71
CA ASP A 97 12.48 18.17 2.47
C ASP A 97 11.09 17.53 2.70
N ALA A 98 11.05 16.24 3.02
CA ALA A 98 9.82 15.50 3.33
C ALA A 98 9.40 15.73 4.80
N ALA A 99 8.09 15.74 5.03
CA ALA A 99 7.56 15.86 6.39
C ALA A 99 7.91 14.63 7.27
N ALA A 100 7.77 14.80 8.59
CA ALA A 100 8.16 13.81 9.58
C ALA A 100 7.42 12.47 9.43
N ALA A 101 6.16 12.50 8.99
CA ALA A 101 5.36 11.29 8.79
C ALA A 101 5.91 10.43 7.64
N GLU A 102 6.31 11.03 6.53
CA GLU A 102 6.92 10.35 5.39
C GLU A 102 8.29 9.76 5.76
N ASN A 103 9.10 10.49 6.52
CA ASN A 103 10.37 9.99 7.05
C ASN A 103 10.17 8.79 8.01
N ALA A 104 9.19 8.88 8.92
CA ALA A 104 8.85 7.76 9.80
C ALA A 104 8.35 6.55 9.00
N TYR A 105 7.49 6.77 8.01
CA TYR A 105 6.98 5.69 7.17
C TYR A 105 8.08 5.05 6.32
N ALA A 106 9.03 5.82 5.77
CA ALA A 106 10.19 5.29 5.07
C ALA A 106 11.05 4.39 5.96
N ALA A 107 11.34 4.84 7.19
CA ALA A 107 12.09 4.05 8.16
C ALA A 107 11.36 2.76 8.54
N TYR A 108 10.02 2.82 8.68
CA TYR A 108 9.18 1.66 8.89
C TYR A 108 9.23 0.66 7.73
N LEU A 109 9.13 1.13 6.48
CA LEU A 109 9.25 0.28 5.29
C LEU A 109 10.63 -0.39 5.17
N ALA A 110 11.69 0.30 5.60
CA ALA A 110 13.05 -0.23 5.70
C ALA A 110 13.23 -1.25 6.84
N GLY A 111 12.21 -1.48 7.68
CA GLY A 111 12.26 -2.43 8.79
C GLY A 111 12.88 -1.88 10.07
N ASN A 112 12.96 -0.55 10.23
CA ASN A 112 13.46 0.04 11.46
C ASN A 112 12.46 -0.12 12.61
N VAL A 113 12.87 -0.83 13.67
CA VAL A 113 12.05 -1.12 14.86
C VAL A 113 11.90 0.08 15.81
N THR A 114 12.71 1.13 15.67
CA THR A 114 12.68 2.32 16.54
C THR A 114 11.75 3.43 16.02
N VAL A 115 10.93 3.15 15.03
CA VAL A 115 10.03 4.14 14.44
C VAL A 115 8.95 4.59 15.42
N ASP A 116 8.58 5.88 15.36
CA ASP A 116 7.41 6.39 16.07
C ASP A 116 6.13 5.82 15.43
N VAL A 117 5.52 4.86 16.13
CA VAL A 117 4.33 4.16 15.68
C VAL A 117 3.15 5.13 15.52
N ASP A 118 3.09 6.23 16.29
CA ASP A 118 1.98 7.18 16.19
C ASP A 118 1.98 7.98 14.88
N LEU A 119 3.12 8.05 14.18
CA LEU A 119 3.24 8.68 12.86
C LEU A 119 2.87 7.76 11.69
N LEU A 120 2.69 6.46 11.92
CA LEU A 120 2.39 5.51 10.84
C LEU A 120 0.92 5.59 10.38
N PRO A 121 0.57 5.08 9.18
CA PRO A 121 -0.83 4.92 8.80
C PRO A 121 -1.59 4.05 9.82
N LYS A 122 -2.84 4.43 10.16
CA LYS A 122 -3.60 3.83 11.28
C LYS A 122 -3.68 2.30 11.26
N MET A 123 -3.85 1.70 10.07
CA MET A 123 -3.89 0.24 9.94
C MET A 123 -2.53 -0.41 10.25
N GLN A 124 -1.43 0.25 9.89
CA GLN A 124 -0.08 -0.20 10.24
C GLN A 124 0.17 -0.04 11.74
N GLN A 125 -0.30 1.04 12.37
CA GLN A 125 -0.25 1.20 13.83
C GLN A 125 -0.93 0.03 14.54
N LEU A 126 -2.12 -0.36 14.07
CA LEU A 126 -2.92 -1.43 14.65
C LEU A 126 -2.17 -2.76 14.65
N ALA A 127 -1.70 -3.21 13.48
CA ALA A 127 -1.00 -4.48 13.37
C ALA A 127 0.40 -4.47 14.01
N TRP A 128 1.10 -3.32 13.99
CA TRP A 128 2.41 -3.22 14.62
C TRP A 128 2.34 -3.30 16.15
N ARG A 129 1.27 -2.77 16.76
CA ARG A 129 1.03 -2.88 18.20
C ARG A 129 0.54 -4.27 18.59
N ASP A 130 -0.37 -4.84 17.81
CA ASP A 130 -0.95 -6.15 18.07
C ASP A 130 -0.97 -7.00 16.78
N PRO A 131 0.01 -7.92 16.60
CA PRO A 131 0.05 -8.80 15.44
C PRO A 131 -1.19 -9.67 15.25
N ALA A 132 -1.95 -9.95 16.32
CA ALA A 132 -3.19 -10.73 16.22
C ALA A 132 -4.32 -9.96 15.49
N ARG A 133 -4.19 -8.63 15.38
CA ARG A 133 -5.16 -7.76 14.71
C ARG A 133 -4.96 -7.67 13.20
N LEU A 134 -4.00 -8.41 12.64
CA LEU A 134 -3.70 -8.40 11.21
C LEU A 134 -4.94 -8.68 10.35
N GLU A 135 -5.78 -9.64 10.76
CA GLU A 135 -7.03 -9.99 10.05
C GLU A 135 -8.04 -8.84 10.01
N ALA A 136 -8.03 -7.95 11.02
CA ALA A 136 -8.95 -6.82 11.11
C ALA A 136 -8.66 -5.71 10.08
N ILE A 137 -7.50 -5.74 9.42
CA ILE A 137 -7.19 -4.79 8.34
C ILE A 137 -7.96 -5.20 7.09
N ALA A 138 -8.95 -4.42 6.68
CA ALA A 138 -9.82 -4.74 5.54
C ALA A 138 -9.11 -4.62 4.18
N ASP A 139 -8.29 -3.59 4.00
CA ASP A 139 -7.54 -3.35 2.76
C ASP A 139 -6.44 -4.44 2.58
N PRO A 140 -6.51 -5.26 1.51
CA PRO A 140 -5.58 -6.37 1.32
C PRO A 140 -4.12 -5.93 1.17
N LEU A 141 -3.87 -4.77 0.56
CA LEU A 141 -2.51 -4.25 0.41
C LEU A 141 -1.93 -3.85 1.76
N SER A 142 -2.67 -3.08 2.55
CA SER A 142 -2.29 -2.70 3.90
C SER A 142 -2.04 -3.92 4.79
N ARG A 143 -2.86 -4.97 4.64
CA ARG A 143 -2.67 -6.24 5.35
C ARG A 143 -1.39 -6.95 4.93
N LEU A 144 -1.10 -7.06 3.64
CA LEU A 144 0.14 -7.66 3.15
C LEU A 144 1.38 -6.88 3.59
N LEU A 145 1.31 -5.54 3.59
CA LEU A 145 2.40 -4.70 4.08
C LEU A 145 2.67 -4.95 5.57
N ALA A 146 1.61 -4.95 6.40
CA ALA A 146 1.72 -5.23 7.81
C ALA A 146 2.29 -6.63 8.06
N ALA A 147 1.82 -7.64 7.32
CA ALA A 147 2.34 -9.00 7.40
C ALA A 147 3.84 -9.05 7.04
N ALA A 148 4.26 -8.36 5.98
CA ALA A 148 5.66 -8.33 5.54
C ALA A 148 6.58 -7.74 6.61
N LEU A 149 6.16 -6.67 7.26
CA LEU A 149 6.96 -6.00 8.29
C LEU A 149 6.98 -6.80 9.60
N LEU A 150 5.87 -7.40 10.01
CA LEU A 150 5.84 -8.34 11.13
C LEU A 150 6.68 -9.59 10.87
N TRP A 151 6.75 -10.06 9.62
CA TRP A 151 7.58 -11.20 9.25
C TRP A 151 9.08 -10.85 9.33
N ARG A 152 9.48 -9.67 8.85
CA ARG A 152 10.86 -9.16 8.99
C ARG A 152 11.28 -8.99 10.45
N ASP A 153 10.34 -8.55 11.29
CA ASP A 153 10.53 -8.40 12.74
C ASP A 153 10.43 -9.72 13.50
N GLY A 154 10.20 -10.86 12.81
CA GLY A 154 10.11 -12.19 13.43
C GLY A 154 8.87 -12.42 14.31
N ARG A 155 7.85 -11.56 14.22
CA ARG A 155 6.63 -11.59 15.05
C ARG A 155 5.40 -12.14 14.32
N LEU A 156 5.51 -12.43 13.04
CA LEU A 156 4.39 -12.99 12.28
C LEU A 156 4.17 -14.47 12.64
N SER A 157 2.94 -14.81 13.01
CA SER A 157 2.54 -16.19 13.31
C SER A 157 2.35 -17.03 12.03
N PRO A 158 2.33 -18.37 12.13
CA PRO A 158 1.97 -19.23 10.99
C PRO A 158 0.60 -18.91 10.40
N ALA A 159 -0.38 -18.55 11.24
CA ALA A 159 -1.70 -18.10 10.77
C ALA A 159 -1.61 -16.77 9.98
N GLY A 160 -0.71 -15.87 10.38
CA GLY A 160 -0.42 -14.65 9.64
C GLY A 160 0.18 -14.91 8.25
N ILE A 161 1.04 -15.93 8.11
CA ILE A 161 1.57 -16.36 6.80
C ILE A 161 0.44 -16.88 5.91
N ALA A 162 -0.44 -17.73 6.46
CA ALA A 162 -1.61 -18.23 5.72
C ALA A 162 -2.52 -17.08 5.26
N LEU A 163 -2.82 -16.13 6.15
CA LEU A 163 -3.61 -14.95 5.84
C LEU A 163 -2.98 -14.08 4.74
N ALA A 164 -1.65 -13.94 4.72
CA ALA A 164 -0.96 -13.22 3.66
C ALA A 164 -1.07 -13.93 2.30
N ILE A 165 -0.92 -15.27 2.28
CA ILE A 165 -1.13 -16.08 1.08
C ILE A 165 -2.56 -15.93 0.56
N GLU A 166 -3.57 -16.02 1.43
CA GLU A 166 -4.97 -15.87 1.07
C GLU A 166 -5.28 -14.46 0.55
N SER A 167 -4.72 -13.43 1.18
CA SER A 167 -4.89 -12.03 0.77
C SER A 167 -4.33 -11.77 -0.62
N ALA A 168 -3.12 -12.27 -0.92
CA ALA A 168 -2.53 -12.15 -2.25
C ALA A 168 -3.28 -12.98 -3.30
N ALA A 169 -3.68 -14.21 -2.96
CA ALA A 169 -4.41 -15.10 -3.85
C ALA A 169 -5.80 -14.55 -4.20
N GLY A 170 -6.54 -14.02 -3.22
CA GLY A 170 -7.89 -13.48 -3.41
C GLY A 170 -7.93 -12.25 -4.32
N GLN A 171 -6.82 -11.52 -4.44
CA GLN A 171 -6.68 -10.37 -5.35
C GLN A 171 -6.05 -10.74 -6.71
N GLY A 172 -5.63 -12.00 -6.90
CA GLY A 172 -4.88 -12.40 -8.10
C GLY A 172 -3.48 -11.77 -8.19
N TRP A 173 -2.91 -11.34 -7.07
CA TRP A 173 -1.59 -10.69 -7.04
C TRP A 173 -0.47 -11.73 -7.05
N ARG A 174 -0.01 -12.04 -8.26
CA ARG A 174 1.00 -13.06 -8.53
C ARG A 174 2.29 -12.87 -7.74
N ARG A 175 2.82 -11.64 -7.70
CA ARG A 175 4.14 -11.33 -7.13
C ARG A 175 4.19 -11.58 -5.61
N PRO A 176 3.33 -10.98 -4.77
CA PRO A 176 3.32 -11.30 -3.34
C PRO A 176 2.90 -12.75 -3.08
N LEU A 177 2.01 -13.34 -3.88
CA LEU A 177 1.61 -14.74 -3.71
C LEU A 177 2.81 -15.71 -3.83
N LEU A 178 3.66 -15.51 -4.85
CA LEU A 178 4.88 -16.31 -5.00
C LEU A 178 5.81 -16.13 -3.79
N ALA A 179 6.03 -14.89 -3.37
CA ALA A 179 6.92 -14.58 -2.25
C ALA A 179 6.45 -15.25 -0.94
N TRP A 180 5.16 -15.13 -0.61
CA TRP A 180 4.60 -15.74 0.60
C TRP A 180 4.52 -17.26 0.55
N LEU A 181 4.31 -17.85 -0.63
CA LEU A 181 4.40 -19.31 -0.79
C LEU A 181 5.83 -19.82 -0.56
N LEU A 182 6.86 -19.06 -0.94
CA LEU A 182 8.24 -19.40 -0.64
C LEU A 182 8.54 -19.32 0.87
N VAL A 183 7.99 -18.31 1.57
CA VAL A 183 8.09 -18.23 3.04
C VAL A 183 7.45 -19.45 3.70
N GLU A 184 6.25 -19.83 3.28
CA GLU A 184 5.55 -21.00 3.84
C GLU A 184 6.28 -22.30 3.53
N ARG A 185 6.83 -22.45 2.32
CA ARG A 185 7.67 -23.58 1.96
C ARG A 185 8.86 -23.72 2.92
N GLN A 186 9.60 -22.63 3.16
CA GLN A 186 10.73 -22.64 4.10
C GLN A 186 10.30 -23.00 5.53
N ARG A 187 9.13 -22.55 5.98
CA ARG A 187 8.58 -22.89 7.30
C ARG A 187 8.28 -24.39 7.39
N LEU A 188 7.64 -24.95 6.38
CA LEU A 188 7.28 -26.38 6.30
C LEU A 188 8.52 -27.28 6.21
N GLU A 189 9.56 -26.86 5.48
CA GLU A 189 10.87 -27.53 5.43
C GLU A 189 11.48 -27.62 6.84
N LYS A 190 11.47 -26.51 7.60
CA LYS A 190 12.04 -26.47 8.96
C LYS A 190 11.32 -27.39 9.95
N ILE A 191 10.01 -27.60 9.80
CA ILE A 191 9.23 -28.47 10.68
C ILE A 191 9.10 -29.92 10.16
N GLY A 192 9.65 -30.22 8.98
CA GLY A 192 9.62 -31.56 8.39
C GLY A 192 8.26 -32.00 7.82
N ASP A 193 7.37 -31.06 7.48
CA ASP A 193 6.04 -31.38 6.93
C ASP A 193 6.11 -31.63 5.42
N SER A 194 6.43 -32.87 5.04
CA SER A 194 6.56 -33.30 3.64
C SER A 194 5.26 -33.21 2.83
N ALA A 195 4.11 -33.40 3.48
CA ALA A 195 2.81 -33.33 2.84
C ALA A 195 2.45 -31.88 2.50
N GLY A 196 2.64 -30.97 3.45
CA GLY A 196 2.49 -29.53 3.26
C GLY A 196 3.41 -28.99 2.17
N LEU A 197 4.69 -29.40 2.16
CA LEU A 197 5.65 -29.00 1.13
C LEU A 197 5.19 -29.37 -0.28
N SER A 198 4.79 -30.62 -0.46
CA SER A 198 4.30 -31.11 -1.73
C SER A 198 3.10 -30.30 -2.24
N MET A 199 2.23 -29.84 -1.34
CA MET A 199 1.11 -28.98 -1.68
C MET A 199 1.55 -27.57 -2.12
N VAL A 200 2.46 -26.95 -1.37
CA VAL A 200 3.00 -25.62 -1.69
C VAL A 200 3.76 -25.63 -3.02
N ASP A 201 4.57 -26.65 -3.27
CA ASP A 201 5.31 -26.80 -4.53
C ASP A 201 4.39 -26.92 -5.75
N ARG A 202 3.29 -27.67 -5.63
CA ARG A 202 2.27 -27.73 -6.69
C ARG A 202 1.59 -26.38 -6.93
N ARG A 203 1.46 -25.51 -5.92
CA ARG A 203 0.94 -24.15 -6.10
C ARG A 203 1.96 -23.26 -6.80
N LEU A 204 3.22 -23.29 -6.37
CA LEU A 204 4.33 -22.53 -6.97
C LEU A 204 4.49 -22.85 -8.46
N ARG A 205 4.48 -24.13 -8.86
CA ARG A 205 4.56 -24.55 -10.27
C ARG A 205 3.43 -23.97 -11.12
N ARG A 206 2.18 -24.09 -10.65
CA ARG A 206 1.00 -23.54 -11.35
C ARG A 206 1.09 -22.04 -11.59
N ILE A 207 1.63 -21.29 -10.63
CA ILE A 207 1.76 -19.83 -10.74
C ILE A 207 2.93 -19.42 -11.63
N SER A 208 4.02 -20.21 -11.60
CA SER A 208 5.24 -19.94 -12.38
C SER A 208 5.10 -20.32 -13.86
N GLY A 209 4.02 -21.01 -14.23
CA GLY A 209 3.78 -21.45 -15.61
C GLY A 209 4.57 -22.72 -15.98
N GLU A 210 5.24 -23.34 -15.02
CA GLU A 210 5.84 -24.67 -15.16
C GLU A 210 4.72 -25.71 -15.10
N GLN A 211 4.17 -26.06 -16.26
CA GLN A 211 3.30 -27.24 -16.38
C GLN A 211 4.14 -28.52 -16.25
N PRO A 212 3.57 -29.59 -15.67
CA PRO A 212 4.22 -30.90 -15.69
C PRO A 212 4.41 -31.44 -17.11
#